data_AF-U3JNJ6-F1
#
_entry.id   AF-U3JNJ6-F1
#
_cell.length_a   1.000
_cell.length_b   1.000
_cell.length_c   1.000
_cell.angle_alpha   90.00
_cell.angle_beta   90.00
_cell.angle_gamma   90.00
#
_symmetry.space_group_name_H-M   'P 1'
#
loop_
_entity.id
_entity.type
_entity.pdbx_description
1 polymer ?
#
loop_
_entity_poly.entity_id
_entity_poly.type
_entity_poly.pdbx_seq_one_letter_code
_entity_poly.pdbx_strand_id
1 'polypeptide(L)'
;MEGSEELENSFLTQPWASVSFGESTFLAKVCFRDTGYILLISDLSSVWYERADAEAVGQRSKELNKRLTVHVSSFLNHLCNLMCPLLAGQPGATTSFSCHRSPSGLRLHVKSELSGLPFYWEFHCCPAPLEMVFRHLVRPLIRMNLALQCQVQELISLLLQKDAEIEDYRESGATLSRDRLRTEPFREETFQQHFMAETLPGICGAGEGPAFASALQQLYTAVTQQEAKQARKRHCSEGDVDTASTAKTTEHPHPPAPSQEDERTSSSETTSPASSPAQKPRLPAAKAKPKKAKGLFS
;
A
#
# COMPACT_ATOMS: atom_id res chain seq x y z
N MET A 1 19.78 4.91 15.97
CA MET A 1 18.31 4.76 15.98
C MET A 1 17.72 5.09 14.62
N GLU A 2 18.15 6.17 13.96
CA GLU A 2 17.69 6.60 12.62
C GLU A 2 17.75 5.51 11.52
N GLY A 3 18.86 4.75 11.41
CA GLY A 3 18.97 3.70 10.38
C GLY A 3 17.97 2.53 10.52
N SER A 4 17.40 2.32 11.71
CA SER A 4 16.35 1.32 11.95
C SER A 4 15.01 1.78 11.39
N GLU A 5 14.64 3.04 11.65
CA GLU A 5 13.37 3.62 11.22
C GLU A 5 13.34 3.85 9.71
N GLU A 6 14.47 4.22 9.12
CA GLU A 6 14.59 4.35 7.65
C GLU A 6 14.39 3.01 6.94
N LEU A 7 14.95 1.92 7.48
CA LEU A 7 14.78 0.57 6.94
C LEU A 7 13.31 0.13 7.01
N GLU A 8 12.64 0.36 8.15
CA GLU A 8 11.22 0.03 8.31
C GLU A 8 10.32 0.86 7.38
N ASN A 9 10.59 2.16 7.24
CA ASN A 9 9.84 3.04 6.35
C ASN A 9 10.02 2.64 4.88
N SER A 10 11.24 2.29 4.47
CA SER A 10 11.50 1.76 3.13
C SER A 10 10.79 0.43 2.92
N PHE A 11 10.86 -0.47 3.91
CA PHE A 11 10.22 -1.78 3.87
C PHE A 11 8.69 -1.71 3.77
N LEU A 12 8.06 -0.73 4.42
CA LEU A 12 6.62 -0.47 4.31
C LEU A 12 6.19 -0.29 2.85
N THR A 13 6.96 0.47 2.08
CA THR A 13 6.65 0.81 0.69
C THR A 13 7.01 -0.27 -0.34
N GLN A 14 7.68 -1.35 0.07
CA GLN A 14 8.00 -2.45 -0.83
C GLN A 14 6.72 -3.18 -1.27
N PRO A 15 6.56 -3.47 -2.58
CA PRO A 15 5.43 -4.24 -3.08
C PRO A 15 5.53 -5.69 -2.65
N TRP A 16 4.38 -6.36 -2.60
CA TRP A 16 4.31 -7.82 -2.49
C TRP A 16 4.48 -8.45 -3.86
N ALA A 17 5.37 -9.44 -3.94
CA ALA A 17 5.55 -10.27 -5.11
C ALA A 17 5.06 -11.69 -4.85
N SER A 18 4.55 -12.34 -5.90
CA SER A 18 4.28 -13.77 -5.84
C SER A 18 5.57 -14.53 -6.15
N VAL A 19 5.92 -15.48 -5.28
CA VAL A 19 7.10 -16.33 -5.43
C VAL A 19 6.70 -17.78 -5.18
N SER A 20 7.33 -18.70 -5.89
CA SER A 20 7.08 -20.14 -5.73
C SER A 20 8.36 -20.86 -5.32
N PHE A 21 8.26 -21.68 -4.28
CA PHE A 21 9.33 -22.53 -3.79
C PHE A 21 8.86 -23.98 -3.86
N GLY A 22 9.29 -24.70 -4.91
CA GLY A 22 8.73 -26.00 -5.24
C GLY A 22 7.25 -25.87 -5.62
N GLU A 23 6.38 -26.65 -4.98
CA GLU A 23 4.92 -26.66 -5.22
C GLU A 23 4.17 -25.59 -4.42
N SER A 24 4.85 -24.92 -3.48
CA SER A 24 4.22 -23.92 -2.62
C SER A 24 4.37 -22.50 -3.20
N THR A 25 3.27 -21.76 -3.24
CA THR A 25 3.25 -20.35 -3.65
C THR A 25 3.11 -19.46 -2.42
N PHE A 26 3.84 -18.35 -2.43
CA PHE A 26 3.87 -17.37 -1.36
C PHE A 26 3.73 -15.96 -1.93
N LEU A 27 3.34 -15.03 -1.07
CA LEU A 27 3.59 -13.61 -1.22
C LEU A 27 4.82 -13.25 -0.39
N ALA A 28 5.77 -12.54 -0.97
CA ALA A 28 6.96 -12.09 -0.27
C ALA A 28 7.26 -10.63 -0.59
N LYS A 29 7.84 -9.94 0.38
CA LYS A 29 8.51 -8.66 0.17
C LYS A 29 9.73 -8.53 1.05
N VAL A 30 10.75 -7.85 0.54
CA VAL A 30 12.03 -7.70 1.21
C VAL A 30 12.57 -6.30 1.02
N CYS A 31 13.32 -5.78 2.00
CA CYS A 31 14.10 -4.57 1.85
C CYS A 31 15.52 -4.82 2.36
N PHE A 32 16.50 -4.59 1.49
CA PHE A 32 17.91 -4.62 1.83
C PHE A 32 18.46 -3.20 2.01
N ARG A 33 19.41 -3.06 2.93
CA ARG A 33 20.25 -1.89 3.17
C ARG A 33 21.67 -2.37 3.48
N ASP A 34 22.62 -1.45 3.59
CA ASP A 34 24.02 -1.80 3.88
C ASP A 34 24.23 -2.41 5.27
N THR A 35 23.28 -2.19 6.18
CA THR A 35 23.34 -2.60 7.59
C THR A 35 22.40 -3.74 7.94
N GLY A 36 21.62 -4.26 7.00
CA GLY A 36 20.71 -5.37 7.27
C GLY A 36 19.55 -5.48 6.28
N TYR A 37 18.60 -6.34 6.61
CA TYR A 37 17.38 -6.52 5.82
C TYR A 37 16.15 -6.80 6.69
N ILE A 38 14.99 -6.61 6.08
CA ILE A 38 13.71 -7.08 6.57
C ILE A 38 13.04 -7.91 5.48
N LEU A 39 12.55 -9.10 5.83
CA LEU A 39 11.79 -10.00 4.98
C LEU A 39 10.43 -10.30 5.63
N LEU A 40 9.36 -10.23 4.85
CA LEU A 40 8.04 -10.71 5.24
C LEU A 40 7.51 -11.61 4.14
N ILE A 41 6.97 -12.76 4.53
CA ILE A 41 6.50 -13.79 3.63
C ILE A 41 5.20 -14.38 4.15
N SER A 42 4.27 -14.71 3.26
CA SER A 42 2.96 -15.25 3.62
C SER A 42 2.51 -16.27 2.59
N ASP A 43 1.84 -17.32 3.04
CA ASP A 43 1.12 -18.27 2.19
C ASP A 43 -0.41 -18.03 2.24
N LEU A 44 -0.81 -16.83 2.64
CA LEU A 44 -2.20 -16.40 2.91
C LEU A 44 -2.89 -17.08 4.09
N SER A 45 -2.28 -18.11 4.68
CA SER A 45 -2.74 -18.75 5.93
C SER A 45 -1.95 -18.27 7.14
N SER A 46 -0.67 -17.98 6.95
CA SER A 46 0.26 -17.52 7.97
C SER A 46 1.18 -16.44 7.41
N VAL A 47 1.78 -15.67 8.30
CA VAL A 47 2.75 -14.63 7.96
C VAL A 47 4.00 -14.86 8.79
N TRP A 48 5.15 -14.91 8.12
CA TRP A 48 6.45 -15.04 8.75
C TRP A 48 7.31 -13.82 8.47
N TYR A 49 8.18 -13.52 9.42
CA TYR A 49 8.99 -12.32 9.47
C TYR A 49 10.42 -12.67 9.84
N GLU A 50 11.38 -12.03 9.18
CA GLU A 50 12.76 -12.00 9.64
C GLU A 50 13.31 -10.57 9.53
N ARG A 51 14.08 -10.18 10.55
CA ARG A 51 14.96 -9.02 10.51
C ARG A 51 16.35 -9.46 10.93
N ALA A 52 17.33 -9.11 10.11
CA ALA A 52 18.73 -9.37 10.40
C ALA A 52 19.53 -8.08 10.22
N ASP A 53 20.30 -7.72 11.24
CA ASP A 53 21.25 -6.62 11.20
C ASP A 53 22.63 -7.09 10.72
N ALA A 54 23.58 -6.17 10.67
CA ALA A 54 24.92 -6.44 10.16
C ALA A 54 25.67 -7.49 11.00
N GLU A 55 25.41 -7.57 12.30
CA GLU A 55 26.04 -8.55 13.19
C GLU A 55 25.49 -9.94 12.93
N ALA A 56 24.15 -10.09 12.91
CA ALA A 56 23.49 -11.35 12.60
C ALA A 56 23.87 -11.84 11.20
N VAL A 57 23.98 -10.94 10.22
CA VAL A 57 24.40 -11.27 8.86
C VAL A 57 25.87 -11.69 8.82
N GLY A 58 26.75 -10.96 9.51
CA GLY A 58 28.16 -11.27 9.61
C GLY A 58 28.43 -12.62 10.27
N GLN A 59 27.67 -12.97 11.32
CA GLN A 59 27.80 -14.24 12.01
C GLN A 59 27.30 -15.40 11.13
N ARG A 60 26.08 -15.29 10.60
CA ARG A 60 25.48 -16.35 9.77
C ARG A 60 26.25 -16.57 8.46
N SER A 61 26.78 -15.52 7.85
CA SER A 61 27.60 -15.64 6.64
C SER A 61 28.87 -16.43 6.89
N LYS A 62 29.56 -16.23 8.02
CA LYS A 62 30.75 -17.01 8.43
C LYS A 62 30.41 -18.49 8.69
N GLU A 63 29.26 -18.75 9.28
CA GLU A 63 28.79 -20.10 9.58
C GLU A 63 28.49 -20.90 8.30
N LEU A 64 27.74 -20.28 7.37
CA LEU A 64 27.28 -20.92 6.14
C LEU A 64 28.34 -20.93 5.03
N ASN A 65 29.22 -19.93 5.00
CA ASN A 65 30.21 -19.71 3.94
C ASN A 65 31.62 -19.58 4.53
N LYS A 66 32.12 -20.64 5.16
CA LYS A 66 33.41 -20.66 5.89
C LYS A 66 34.64 -20.19 5.10
N ARG A 67 34.59 -20.22 3.76
CA ARG A 67 35.68 -19.81 2.86
C ARG A 67 35.51 -18.39 2.31
N LEU A 68 34.37 -17.76 2.57
CA LEU A 68 34.04 -16.43 2.07
C LEU A 68 34.42 -15.39 3.13
N THR A 69 35.34 -14.50 2.80
CA THR A 69 35.69 -13.35 3.64
C THR A 69 35.33 -12.08 2.89
N VAL A 70 34.10 -11.59 3.12
CA VAL A 70 33.52 -10.45 2.40
C VAL A 70 32.86 -9.50 3.41
N HIS A 71 32.91 -8.19 3.15
CA HIS A 71 32.22 -7.21 3.96
C HIS A 71 30.70 -7.43 3.95
N VAL A 72 30.04 -7.20 5.09
CA VAL A 72 28.60 -7.45 5.25
C VAL A 72 27.75 -6.69 4.24
N SER A 73 28.11 -5.44 3.91
CA SER A 73 27.41 -4.65 2.89
C SER A 73 27.47 -5.29 1.50
N SER A 74 28.64 -5.82 1.10
CA SER A 74 28.79 -6.55 -0.17
C SER A 74 28.01 -7.87 -0.17
N PHE A 75 27.96 -8.56 0.98
CA PHE A 75 27.15 -9.76 1.15
C PHE A 75 25.64 -9.46 1.02
N LEU A 76 25.17 -8.39 1.66
CA LEU A 76 23.78 -7.90 1.57
C LEU A 76 23.42 -7.46 0.15
N ASN A 77 24.33 -6.79 -0.55
CA ASN A 77 24.14 -6.44 -1.95
C ASN A 77 24.02 -7.69 -2.84
N HIS A 78 24.82 -8.73 -2.59
CA HIS A 78 24.67 -10.00 -3.29
C HIS A 78 23.30 -10.65 -3.02
N LEU A 79 22.86 -10.71 -1.76
CA LEU A 79 21.52 -11.21 -1.42
C LEU A 79 20.40 -10.40 -2.12
N CYS A 80 20.54 -9.08 -2.19
CA CYS A 80 19.62 -8.21 -2.93
C CYS A 80 19.58 -8.61 -4.42
N ASN A 81 20.73 -8.82 -5.04
CA ASN A 81 20.83 -9.24 -6.45
C ASN A 81 20.28 -10.65 -6.71
N LEU A 82 20.20 -11.52 -5.69
CA LEU A 82 19.54 -12.81 -5.80
C LEU A 82 18.01 -12.70 -5.64
N MET A 83 17.56 -11.89 -4.69
CA MET A 83 16.15 -11.78 -4.31
C MET A 83 15.34 -10.87 -5.24
N CYS A 84 15.91 -9.75 -5.72
CA CYS A 84 15.18 -8.81 -6.59
C CYS A 84 14.69 -9.45 -7.89
N PRO A 85 15.51 -10.23 -8.64
CA PRO A 85 15.03 -10.93 -9.83
C PRO A 85 13.95 -11.97 -9.50
N LEU A 86 14.09 -12.71 -8.39
CA LEU A 86 13.07 -13.65 -7.92
C LEU A 86 11.72 -12.94 -7.69
N LEU A 87 11.72 -11.82 -6.98
CA LEU A 87 10.51 -11.03 -6.70
C LEU A 87 9.94 -10.37 -7.97
N ALA A 88 10.77 -10.12 -8.98
CA ALA A 88 10.32 -9.68 -10.30
C ALA A 88 9.75 -10.82 -11.17
N GLY A 89 9.72 -12.06 -10.66
CA GLY A 89 9.28 -13.24 -11.41
C GLY A 89 10.28 -13.72 -12.46
N GLN A 90 11.54 -13.29 -12.37
CA GLN A 90 12.64 -13.62 -13.28
C GLN A 90 13.84 -14.18 -12.48
N PRO A 91 13.71 -15.36 -11.85
CA PRO A 91 14.78 -15.92 -11.04
C PRO A 91 16.02 -16.23 -11.91
N GLY A 92 17.21 -15.98 -11.36
CA GLY A 92 18.47 -16.29 -12.04
C GLY A 92 18.66 -17.80 -12.20
N ALA A 93 19.12 -18.24 -13.37
CA ALA A 93 19.26 -19.66 -13.72
C ALA A 93 20.21 -20.45 -12.78
N THR A 94 21.16 -19.77 -12.14
CA THR A 94 22.15 -20.38 -11.23
C THR A 94 21.72 -20.35 -9.75
N THR A 95 20.56 -19.76 -9.44
CA THR A 95 20.07 -19.62 -8.08
C THR A 95 18.93 -20.59 -7.81
N SER A 96 19.11 -21.43 -6.79
CA SER A 96 18.08 -22.33 -6.30
C SER A 96 17.52 -21.83 -4.97
N PHE A 97 16.19 -21.83 -4.87
CA PHE A 97 15.45 -21.51 -3.66
C PHE A 97 14.66 -22.73 -3.20
N SER A 98 14.67 -23.01 -1.90
CA SER A 98 13.82 -24.03 -1.30
C SER A 98 13.33 -23.57 0.07
N CYS A 99 12.14 -24.00 0.48
CA CYS A 99 11.58 -23.64 1.77
C CYS A 99 11.26 -24.87 2.62
N HIS A 100 11.47 -24.76 3.93
CA HIS A 100 11.09 -25.77 4.91
C HIS A 100 10.22 -25.15 6.00
N ARG A 101 9.02 -25.70 6.19
CA ARG A 101 8.09 -25.29 7.26
C ARG A 101 8.35 -26.11 8.52
N SER A 102 8.41 -25.45 9.66
CA SER A 102 8.47 -26.10 10.98
C SER A 102 7.50 -25.43 11.94
N PRO A 103 7.15 -26.07 13.08
CA PRO A 103 6.32 -25.43 14.10
C PRO A 103 6.91 -24.11 14.63
N SER A 104 8.24 -23.98 14.58
CA SER A 104 8.99 -22.79 14.97
C SER A 104 8.98 -21.65 13.95
N GLY A 105 8.54 -21.89 12.70
CA GLY A 105 8.55 -20.88 11.65
C GLY A 105 8.81 -21.43 10.25
N LEU A 106 9.32 -20.56 9.37
CA LEU A 106 9.65 -20.87 7.99
C LEU A 106 11.13 -20.63 7.74
N ARG A 107 11.81 -21.63 7.17
CA ARG A 107 13.20 -21.49 6.71
C ARG A 107 13.23 -21.42 5.20
N LEU A 108 13.88 -20.40 4.65
CA LEU A 108 14.09 -20.25 3.21
C LEU A 108 15.58 -20.37 2.92
N HIS A 109 15.95 -21.42 2.19
CA HIS A 109 17.31 -21.68 1.78
C HIS A 109 17.56 -21.10 0.38
N VAL A 110 18.71 -20.45 0.23
CA VAL A 110 19.21 -19.93 -1.04
C VAL A 110 20.55 -20.58 -1.31
N LYS A 111 20.68 -21.18 -2.49
CA LYS A 111 21.94 -21.68 -3.03
C LYS A 111 22.22 -20.96 -4.33
N SER A 112 23.37 -20.32 -4.42
CA SER A 112 23.83 -19.64 -5.64
C SER A 112 25.34 -19.79 -5.81
N GLU A 113 25.90 -19.02 -6.72
CA GLU A 113 27.33 -18.89 -6.93
C GLU A 113 27.74 -17.42 -6.78
N LEU A 114 28.91 -17.19 -6.20
CA LEU A 114 29.55 -15.88 -6.12
C LEU A 114 31.00 -16.01 -6.62
N SER A 115 31.27 -15.51 -7.82
CA SER A 115 32.60 -15.55 -8.46
C SER A 115 33.22 -16.95 -8.54
N GLY A 116 32.47 -17.96 -9.01
CA GLY A 116 32.96 -19.34 -9.08
C GLY A 116 32.85 -20.14 -7.78
N LEU A 117 32.49 -19.51 -6.65
CA LEU A 117 32.39 -20.16 -5.36
C LEU A 117 30.93 -20.44 -4.97
N PRO A 118 30.62 -21.62 -4.41
CA PRO A 118 29.29 -21.90 -3.87
C PRO A 118 28.92 -20.90 -2.76
N PHE A 119 27.74 -20.33 -2.88
CA PHE A 119 27.17 -19.37 -1.92
C PHE A 119 25.89 -19.95 -1.32
N TYR A 120 25.78 -19.86 0.01
CA TYR A 120 24.64 -20.37 0.77
C TYR A 120 24.10 -19.29 1.70
N TRP A 121 22.77 -19.19 1.76
CA TRP A 121 22.07 -18.39 2.74
C TRP A 121 20.82 -19.10 3.25
N GLU A 122 20.46 -18.83 4.49
CA GLU A 122 19.22 -19.31 5.09
C GLU A 122 18.54 -18.15 5.80
N PHE A 123 17.32 -17.83 5.39
CA PHE A 123 16.44 -16.92 6.11
C PHE A 123 15.68 -17.70 7.17
N HIS A 124 15.73 -17.23 8.41
CA HIS A 124 15.05 -17.84 9.55
C HIS A 124 13.84 -16.99 9.94
N CYS A 125 12.71 -17.23 9.28
CA CYS A 125 11.51 -16.44 9.49
C CYS A 125 10.67 -17.01 10.64
N CYS A 126 10.53 -16.26 11.73
CA CYS A 126 9.62 -16.60 12.82
C CYS A 126 8.18 -16.13 12.49
N PRO A 127 7.15 -16.61 13.19
CA PRO A 127 5.79 -16.07 13.05
C PRO A 127 5.79 -14.55 13.22
N ALA A 128 5.17 -13.83 12.28
CA ALA A 128 5.19 -12.37 12.28
C ALA A 128 4.42 -11.81 13.49
N PRO A 129 4.98 -10.82 14.20
CA PRO A 129 4.23 -10.10 15.23
C PRO A 129 2.96 -9.47 14.65
N LEU A 130 1.90 -9.37 15.46
CA LEU A 130 0.63 -8.79 15.01
C LEU A 130 0.80 -7.39 14.43
N GLU A 131 1.70 -6.57 15.00
CA GLU A 131 1.99 -5.25 14.48
C GLU A 131 2.44 -5.29 13.00
N MET A 132 3.28 -6.26 12.62
CA MET A 132 3.72 -6.43 11.24
C MET A 132 2.55 -6.81 10.33
N VAL A 133 1.65 -7.68 10.80
CA VAL A 133 0.45 -8.07 10.05
C VAL A 133 -0.47 -6.86 9.86
N PHE A 134 -0.74 -6.09 10.92
CA PHE A 134 -1.58 -4.90 10.82
C PHE A 134 -0.98 -3.83 9.90
N ARG A 135 0.32 -3.56 10.05
CA ARG A 135 1.03 -2.50 9.33
C ARG A 135 1.22 -2.84 7.84
N HIS A 136 1.49 -4.10 7.49
CA HIS A 136 1.84 -4.48 6.12
C HIS A 136 0.71 -5.16 5.34
N LEU A 137 -0.36 -5.63 5.99
CA LEU A 137 -1.51 -6.26 5.33
C LEU A 137 -2.82 -5.58 5.68
N VAL A 138 -3.25 -5.61 6.94
CA VAL A 138 -4.63 -5.23 7.30
C VAL A 138 -4.93 -3.76 6.99
N ARG A 139 -4.12 -2.82 7.49
CA ARG A 139 -4.36 -1.38 7.27
C ARG A 139 -4.24 -1.00 5.78
N PRO A 140 -3.21 -1.44 5.03
CA PRO A 140 -3.17 -1.20 3.59
C PRO A 140 -4.39 -1.75 2.85
N LEU A 141 -4.79 -3.01 3.11
CA LEU A 141 -5.92 -3.63 2.41
C LEU A 141 -7.26 -2.93 2.68
N ILE A 142 -7.51 -2.49 3.93
CA ILE A 142 -8.70 -1.70 4.26
C ILE A 142 -8.70 -0.38 3.46
N ARG A 143 -7.57 0.33 3.43
CA ARG A 143 -7.47 1.60 2.68
C ARG A 143 -7.58 1.41 1.17
N MET A 144 -7.03 0.32 0.64
CA MET A 144 -7.20 -0.06 -0.77
C MET A 144 -8.68 -0.32 -1.09
N ASN A 145 -9.39 -1.05 -0.23
CA ASN A 145 -10.82 -1.31 -0.42
C ASN A 145 -11.64 -0.01 -0.41
N LEU A 146 -11.36 0.91 0.52
CA LEU A 146 -11.97 2.24 0.54
C LEU A 146 -11.68 3.03 -0.75
N ALA A 147 -10.42 3.02 -1.23
CA ALA A 147 -10.04 3.72 -2.45
C ALA A 147 -10.74 3.13 -3.70
N LEU A 148 -10.82 1.80 -3.79
CA LEU A 148 -11.54 1.11 -4.86
C LEU A 148 -13.04 1.41 -4.83
N GLN A 149 -13.63 1.47 -3.63
CA GLN A 149 -15.04 1.86 -3.47
C GLN A 149 -15.28 3.31 -3.95
N CYS A 150 -14.38 4.24 -3.63
CA CYS A 150 -14.45 5.60 -4.17
C CYS A 150 -14.36 5.62 -5.71
N GLN A 151 -13.44 4.85 -6.30
CA GLN A 151 -13.33 4.74 -7.76
C GLN A 151 -14.62 4.22 -8.40
N VAL A 152 -15.25 3.20 -7.80
CA VAL A 152 -16.53 2.66 -8.28
C VAL A 152 -17.61 3.74 -8.29
N GLN A 153 -17.71 4.54 -7.23
CA GLN A 153 -18.70 5.62 -7.11
C GLN A 153 -18.44 6.77 -8.12
N GLU A 154 -17.17 7.12 -8.36
CA GLU A 154 -16.79 8.08 -9.39
C GLU A 154 -17.16 7.58 -10.80
N LEU A 155 -16.93 6.29 -11.09
CA LEU A 155 -17.29 5.67 -12.37
C LEU A 155 -18.82 5.59 -12.56
N ILE A 156 -19.57 5.27 -11.52
CA ILE A 156 -21.04 5.29 -11.53
C ILE A 156 -21.53 6.70 -11.88
N SER A 157 -20.99 7.72 -11.22
CA SER A 157 -21.35 9.12 -11.49
C SER A 157 -21.06 9.51 -12.94
N LEU A 158 -19.91 9.08 -13.47
CA LEU A 158 -19.53 9.33 -14.86
C LEU A 158 -20.47 8.61 -15.86
N LEU A 159 -20.87 7.37 -15.57
CA LEU A 159 -21.82 6.62 -16.40
C LEU A 159 -23.20 7.28 -16.45
N LEU A 160 -23.72 7.72 -15.29
CA LEU A 160 -24.98 8.43 -15.22
C LEU A 160 -24.93 9.77 -15.99
N GLN A 161 -23.81 10.48 -15.93
CA GLN A 161 -23.61 11.69 -16.72
C GLN A 161 -23.60 11.39 -18.22
N LYS A 162 -23.04 10.24 -18.63
CA LYS A 162 -23.03 9.80 -20.03
C LYS A 162 -24.41 9.38 -20.51
N ASP A 163 -25.20 8.72 -19.68
CA ASP A 163 -26.59 8.39 -20.01
C ASP A 163 -27.45 9.64 -20.17
N ALA A 164 -27.26 10.65 -19.32
CA ALA A 164 -27.94 11.94 -19.47
C ALA A 164 -27.55 12.65 -20.78
N GLU A 165 -26.27 12.61 -21.16
CA GLU A 165 -25.79 13.14 -22.44
C GLU A 165 -26.42 12.39 -23.64
N ILE A 166 -26.52 11.06 -23.58
CA ILE A 166 -27.16 10.24 -24.62
C ILE A 166 -28.65 10.58 -24.73
N GLU A 167 -29.33 10.78 -23.61
CA GLU A 167 -30.76 11.10 -23.61
C GLU A 167 -31.00 12.51 -24.18
N ASP A 168 -30.18 13.50 -23.86
CA ASP A 168 -30.24 14.84 -24.47
C ASP A 168 -30.12 14.80 -26.01
N TYR A 169 -29.23 13.95 -26.55
CA TYR A 169 -29.15 13.74 -27.99
C TYR A 169 -30.44 13.15 -28.58
N ARG A 170 -31.07 12.20 -27.87
CA ARG A 170 -32.33 11.57 -28.32
C ARG A 170 -33.49 12.57 -28.27
N GLU A 171 -33.60 13.33 -27.19
CA GLU A 171 -34.61 14.38 -27.03
C GLU A 171 -34.44 15.50 -28.07
N SER A 172 -33.20 15.79 -28.46
CA SER A 172 -32.85 16.73 -29.55
C SER A 172 -33.11 16.17 -30.97
N GLY A 173 -33.60 14.93 -31.09
CA GLY A 173 -33.95 14.29 -32.36
C GLY A 173 -32.78 13.64 -33.10
N ALA A 174 -31.62 13.47 -32.45
CA ALA A 174 -30.51 12.73 -33.05
C ALA A 174 -30.82 11.23 -33.13
N THR A 175 -30.52 10.62 -34.27
CA THR A 175 -30.70 9.18 -34.49
C THR A 175 -29.36 8.46 -34.62
N LEU A 176 -29.28 7.25 -34.07
CA LEU A 176 -28.12 6.40 -34.20
C LEU A 176 -28.03 5.86 -35.63
N SER A 177 -26.86 5.97 -36.25
CA SER A 177 -26.61 5.39 -37.58
C SER A 177 -26.35 3.87 -37.52
N ARG A 178 -26.02 3.35 -36.33
CA ARG A 178 -25.70 1.94 -36.08
C ARG A 178 -26.36 1.49 -34.78
N ASP A 179 -27.52 0.85 -34.87
CA ASP A 179 -28.33 0.46 -33.70
C ASP A 179 -27.58 -0.43 -32.69
N ARG A 180 -26.64 -1.27 -33.16
CA ARG A 180 -25.80 -2.12 -32.30
C ARG A 180 -24.90 -1.37 -31.31
N LEU A 181 -24.74 -0.05 -31.46
CA LEU A 181 -23.97 0.78 -30.54
C LEU A 181 -24.82 1.32 -29.38
N ARG A 182 -26.14 1.11 -29.41
CA ARG A 182 -27.03 1.51 -28.34
C ARG A 182 -26.72 0.71 -27.07
N THR A 183 -26.44 1.43 -25.99
CA THR A 183 -26.34 0.85 -24.64
C THR A 183 -27.67 1.06 -23.91
N GLU A 184 -27.98 0.12 -23.02
CA GLU A 184 -29.06 0.31 -22.05
C GLU A 184 -28.61 1.30 -20.97
N PRO A 185 -29.53 2.13 -20.41
CA PRO A 185 -29.20 3.04 -19.32
C PRO A 185 -28.63 2.29 -18.12
N PHE A 186 -27.54 2.82 -17.57
CA PHE A 186 -26.87 2.23 -16.42
C PHE A 186 -27.78 2.27 -15.18
N ARG A 187 -27.83 1.16 -14.45
CA ARG A 187 -28.54 1.04 -13.17
C ARG A 187 -27.61 0.41 -12.15
N GLU A 188 -27.28 1.16 -11.10
CA GLU A 188 -26.34 0.73 -10.06
C GLU A 188 -26.79 -0.55 -9.37
N GLU A 189 -28.06 -0.63 -8.96
CA GLU A 189 -28.59 -1.81 -8.25
C GLU A 189 -28.48 -3.09 -9.08
N THR A 190 -28.84 -3.04 -10.37
CA THR A 190 -28.74 -4.19 -11.27
C THR A 190 -27.29 -4.60 -11.49
N PHE A 191 -26.39 -3.64 -11.66
CA PHE A 191 -24.95 -3.89 -11.78
C PHE A 191 -24.39 -4.58 -10.53
N GLN A 192 -24.73 -4.09 -9.33
CA GLN A 192 -24.29 -4.67 -8.07
C GLN A 192 -24.83 -6.08 -7.88
N GLN A 193 -26.11 -6.32 -8.16
CA GLN A 193 -26.71 -7.65 -8.08
C GLN A 193 -26.03 -8.65 -9.02
N HIS A 194 -25.79 -8.25 -10.27
CA HIS A 194 -25.08 -9.08 -11.25
C HIS A 194 -23.64 -9.37 -10.82
N PHE A 195 -22.92 -8.35 -10.32
CA PHE A 195 -21.56 -8.54 -9.83
C PHE A 195 -21.51 -9.58 -8.69
N MET A 196 -22.43 -9.47 -7.72
CA MET A 196 -22.49 -10.39 -6.57
C MET A 196 -22.87 -11.82 -6.99
N ALA A 197 -23.76 -11.98 -7.98
CA ALA A 197 -24.23 -13.29 -8.42
C ALA A 197 -23.25 -14.00 -9.37
N GLU A 198 -22.63 -13.27 -10.29
CA GLU A 198 -21.88 -13.87 -11.41
C GLU A 198 -20.37 -13.64 -11.34
N THR A 199 -19.93 -12.44 -10.90
CA THR A 199 -18.50 -12.08 -10.94
C THR A 199 -17.78 -12.46 -9.66
N LEU A 200 -18.38 -12.19 -8.50
CA LEU A 200 -17.77 -12.44 -7.19
C LEU A 200 -17.35 -13.91 -6.98
N PRO A 201 -18.17 -14.93 -7.33
CA PRO A 201 -17.74 -16.32 -7.17
C PRO A 201 -16.49 -16.67 -7.97
N GLY A 202 -16.32 -16.07 -9.17
CA GLY A 202 -15.13 -16.27 -10.00
C GLY A 202 -13.87 -15.67 -9.40
N ILE A 203 -14.00 -14.53 -8.70
CA ILE A 203 -12.87 -13.88 -8.00
C ILE A 203 -12.42 -14.71 -6.79
N CYS A 204 -13.37 -15.25 -6.03
CA CYS A 204 -13.08 -16.06 -4.84
C CYS A 204 -12.54 -17.47 -5.16
N GLY A 205 -12.56 -17.89 -6.43
CA GLY A 205 -12.21 -19.25 -6.84
C GLY A 205 -10.73 -19.46 -7.25
N ALA A 206 -9.93 -18.41 -7.44
CA ALA A 206 -8.62 -18.55 -8.08
C ALA A 206 -7.50 -17.71 -7.44
N GLY A 207 -6.33 -18.35 -7.21
CA GLY A 207 -5.00 -17.73 -7.18
C GLY A 207 -4.87 -16.35 -6.54
N GLU A 208 -5.44 -16.17 -5.34
CA GLU A 208 -5.55 -14.86 -4.67
C GLU A 208 -4.20 -14.13 -4.55
N GLY A 209 -3.14 -14.86 -4.22
CA GLY A 209 -1.78 -14.33 -4.09
C GLY A 209 -1.25 -13.75 -5.40
N PRO A 210 -1.09 -14.55 -6.46
CA PRO A 210 -0.67 -14.07 -7.78
C PRO A 210 -1.53 -12.90 -8.30
N ALA A 211 -2.86 -12.98 -8.18
CA ALA A 211 -3.76 -11.91 -8.63
C ALA A 211 -3.53 -10.59 -7.88
N PHE A 212 -3.35 -10.66 -6.56
CA PHE A 212 -2.97 -9.49 -5.75
C PHE A 212 -1.60 -8.93 -6.17
N ALA A 213 -0.61 -9.81 -6.39
CA ALA A 213 0.74 -9.43 -6.78
C ALA A 213 0.82 -8.82 -8.20
N SER A 214 -0.08 -9.19 -9.12
CA SER A 214 -0.07 -8.67 -10.49
C SER A 214 -0.95 -7.43 -10.66
N ALA A 215 -2.16 -7.41 -10.09
CA ALA A 215 -3.17 -6.40 -10.38
C ALA A 215 -3.20 -5.24 -9.38
N LEU A 216 -2.88 -5.49 -8.10
CA LEU A 216 -3.18 -4.56 -7.01
C LEU A 216 -1.94 -3.91 -6.37
N GLN A 217 -0.73 -4.27 -6.80
CA GLN A 217 0.50 -3.76 -6.18
C GLN A 217 0.72 -2.26 -6.37
N GLN A 218 0.31 -1.70 -7.51
CA GLN A 218 0.42 -0.25 -7.72
C GLN A 218 -0.41 0.53 -6.69
N LEU A 219 -1.65 0.08 -6.42
CA LEU A 219 -2.51 0.68 -5.42
C LEU A 219 -1.98 0.44 -4.01
N TYR A 220 -1.49 -0.77 -3.71
CA TYR A 220 -0.85 -1.09 -2.42
C TYR A 220 0.34 -0.15 -2.13
N THR A 221 1.24 0.02 -3.09
CA THR A 221 2.41 0.90 -2.97
C THR A 221 1.99 2.37 -2.82
N ALA A 222 0.98 2.84 -3.56
CA ALA A 222 0.48 4.20 -3.41
C ALA A 222 -0.11 4.47 -2.00
N VAL A 223 -0.90 3.54 -1.48
CA VAL A 223 -1.51 3.62 -0.14
C VAL A 223 -0.44 3.62 0.95
N THR A 224 0.53 2.71 0.87
CA THR A 224 1.61 2.59 1.87
C THR A 224 2.58 3.78 1.82
N GLN A 225 2.86 4.33 0.64
CA GLN A 225 3.61 5.59 0.50
C GLN A 225 2.88 6.77 1.14
N GLN A 226 1.57 6.85 0.99
CA GLN A 226 0.77 7.91 1.60
C GLN A 226 0.78 7.79 3.13
N GLU A 227 0.69 6.57 3.67
CA GLU A 227 0.84 6.32 5.11
C GLU A 227 2.22 6.73 5.63
N ALA A 228 3.29 6.34 4.93
CA ALA A 228 4.65 6.73 5.30
C ALA A 228 4.85 8.26 5.29
N LYS A 229 4.28 8.95 4.29
CA LYS A 229 4.30 10.43 4.21
C LYS A 229 3.55 11.07 5.38
N GLN A 230 2.40 10.54 5.75
CA GLN A 230 1.62 11.06 6.88
C GLN A 230 2.32 10.84 8.22
N ALA A 231 2.95 9.68 8.43
CA ALA A 231 3.72 9.40 9.63
C ALA A 231 4.89 10.38 9.81
N ARG A 232 5.63 10.67 8.73
CA ARG A 232 6.73 11.66 8.75
C ARG A 232 6.25 13.07 9.06
N LYS A 233 5.11 13.50 8.50
CA LYS A 233 4.55 14.83 8.78
C LYS A 233 4.21 15.02 10.26
N ARG A 234 3.63 13.99 10.90
CA ARG A 234 3.30 14.04 12.34
C ARG A 234 4.57 14.23 13.18
N HIS A 235 5.63 13.48 12.86
CA HIS A 235 6.90 13.56 13.57
C HIS A 235 7.64 14.91 13.38
N CYS A 236 7.50 15.57 12.23
CA CYS A 236 8.10 16.90 12.02
C CYS A 236 7.32 18.02 12.75
N SER A 237 6.01 17.89 12.93
CA SER A 237 5.20 18.89 13.63
C SER A 237 5.40 18.88 15.14
N GLU A 238 5.84 17.77 15.73
CA GLU A 238 6.12 17.65 17.17
C GLU A 238 7.51 18.21 17.55
N GLY A 239 8.44 18.34 16.60
CA GLY A 239 9.82 18.80 16.86
C GLY A 239 10.04 20.33 16.84
N ASP A 240 9.02 21.13 16.54
CA ASP A 240 9.15 22.60 16.37
C ASP A 240 8.62 23.41 17.57
N VAL A 241 8.31 22.76 18.69
CA VAL A 241 7.74 23.41 19.89
C VAL A 241 8.79 23.72 20.97
N ASP A 242 10.00 23.14 20.90
CA ASP A 242 10.99 23.21 22.00
C ASP A 242 12.23 24.09 21.74
N THR A 243 12.12 25.19 20.98
CA THR A 243 13.23 26.18 20.91
C THR A 243 12.78 27.64 20.83
N ALA A 244 11.75 28.02 21.60
CA ALA A 244 11.45 29.43 21.80
C ALA A 244 10.87 29.73 23.19
N SER A 245 11.70 29.68 24.23
CA SER A 245 11.66 30.71 25.29
C SER A 245 12.88 30.61 26.19
N THR A 246 13.84 31.52 25.99
CA THR A 246 14.76 31.92 27.06
C THR A 246 14.70 33.43 27.15
N ALA A 247 13.87 33.95 28.03
CA ALA A 247 14.05 35.27 28.60
C ALA A 247 13.71 35.21 30.09
N LYS A 248 14.73 35.51 30.89
CA LYS A 248 14.83 35.44 32.34
C LYS A 248 13.87 36.42 33.02
N THR A 249 13.35 36.08 34.20
CA THR A 249 13.35 36.93 35.41
C THR A 249 13.19 36.05 36.66
N THR A 250 13.79 36.54 37.73
CA THR A 250 14.41 35.87 38.87
C THR A 250 13.46 35.75 40.08
N GLU A 251 13.77 34.77 40.94
CA GLU A 251 13.52 34.69 42.41
C GLU A 251 12.17 34.21 43.02
N HIS A 252 12.36 33.25 43.94
CA HIS A 252 11.54 32.42 44.84
C HIS A 252 10.74 33.15 45.98
N PRO A 253 10.04 32.48 46.95
CA PRO A 253 9.28 31.20 46.95
C PRO A 253 7.96 31.16 47.83
N HIS A 254 7.05 30.21 47.48
CA HIS A 254 6.14 29.38 48.35
C HIS A 254 4.96 29.97 49.21
N PRO A 255 3.95 29.14 49.64
CA PRO A 255 2.48 29.40 49.56
C PRO A 255 1.80 29.22 50.98
N PRO A 256 0.51 28.81 51.25
CA PRO A 256 -0.37 27.81 50.60
C PRO A 256 -1.88 28.19 50.49
N ALA A 257 -2.65 27.19 50.01
CA ALA A 257 -4.07 27.12 49.63
C ALA A 257 -5.12 27.51 50.70
N PRO A 258 -6.43 27.49 50.35
CA PRO A 258 -7.15 26.23 50.50
C PRO A 258 -8.12 25.88 49.37
N SER A 259 -8.28 24.56 49.23
CA SER A 259 -9.26 23.83 48.44
C SER A 259 -10.67 23.99 49.00
N GLN A 260 -11.67 24.14 48.13
CA GLN A 260 -13.07 23.73 48.32
C GLN A 260 -13.54 23.22 46.96
N GLU A 261 -13.74 21.91 46.80
CA GLU A 261 -14.94 21.13 47.15
C GLU A 261 -16.05 21.25 46.09
N ASP A 262 -16.48 20.05 45.69
CA ASP A 262 -17.76 19.66 45.10
C ASP A 262 -18.08 19.99 43.63
N GLU A 263 -17.67 19.04 42.79
CA GLU A 263 -18.54 18.51 41.73
C GLU A 263 -19.76 17.80 42.35
N ARG A 264 -20.96 18.28 42.05
CA ARG A 264 -22.14 17.42 41.91
C ARG A 264 -23.13 17.99 40.88
N THR A 265 -23.36 17.15 39.87
CA THR A 265 -24.65 16.89 39.19
C THR A 265 -25.43 18.08 38.62
N SER A 266 -25.65 18.08 37.31
CA SER A 266 -26.93 17.63 36.74
C SER A 266 -27.02 17.95 35.24
N SER A 267 -27.51 16.96 34.52
CA SER A 267 -28.19 16.98 33.23
C SER A 267 -28.85 18.30 32.84
N SER A 268 -28.80 18.67 31.56
CA SER A 268 -29.92 18.51 30.63
C SER A 268 -29.74 19.32 29.34
N GLU A 269 -30.17 18.71 28.24
CA GLU A 269 -30.88 19.29 27.11
C GLU A 269 -30.20 20.23 26.09
N THR A 270 -30.18 19.68 24.86
CA THR A 270 -30.85 20.25 23.69
C THR A 270 -30.33 21.60 23.18
N THR A 271 -29.53 21.57 22.11
CA THR A 271 -29.73 22.51 20.99
C THR A 271 -29.02 22.04 19.74
N SER A 272 -29.78 21.71 18.69
CA SER A 272 -29.33 21.83 17.30
C SER A 272 -29.01 23.30 17.02
N PRO A 273 -28.03 23.59 16.16
CA PRO A 273 -28.34 24.37 14.96
C PRO A 273 -27.59 23.80 13.75
N ALA A 274 -28.28 23.52 12.66
CA ALA A 274 -28.60 24.46 11.59
C ALA A 274 -27.66 24.27 10.39
N SER A 275 -28.33 23.92 9.31
CA SER A 275 -27.89 23.78 7.93
C SER A 275 -27.31 25.08 7.36
N SER A 276 -26.34 24.92 6.45
CA SER A 276 -25.93 25.92 5.47
C SER A 276 -25.12 25.27 4.32
N PRO A 277 -25.09 25.88 3.13
CA PRO A 277 -25.72 25.24 1.98
C PRO A 277 -24.77 24.84 0.84
N ALA A 278 -25.33 24.02 -0.04
CA ALA A 278 -24.75 23.55 -1.30
C ALA A 278 -24.19 24.68 -2.19
N GLN A 279 -23.02 24.43 -2.76
CA GLN A 279 -22.49 25.19 -3.89
C GLN A 279 -22.05 24.26 -5.01
N LYS A 280 -22.66 24.44 -6.18
CA LYS A 280 -22.08 24.30 -7.54
C LYS A 280 -23.17 24.68 -8.56
N PRO A 281 -22.85 24.95 -9.84
CA PRO A 281 -21.63 25.51 -10.44
C PRO A 281 -21.94 26.70 -11.40
N ARG A 282 -20.95 27.53 -11.75
CA ARG A 282 -21.08 28.53 -12.83
C ARG A 282 -20.31 28.09 -14.09
N LEU A 283 -21.06 27.87 -15.18
CA LEU A 283 -20.55 27.71 -16.55
C LEU A 283 -20.23 29.09 -17.17
N PRO A 284 -19.18 29.25 -17.99
CA PRO A 284 -19.01 30.42 -18.84
C PRO A 284 -19.70 30.26 -20.21
N ALA A 285 -20.31 31.37 -20.63
CA ALA A 285 -21.19 31.51 -21.78
C ALA A 285 -20.49 31.41 -23.16
N ALA A 286 -21.21 30.80 -24.11
CA ALA A 286 -20.89 30.80 -25.54
C ALA A 286 -21.05 32.20 -26.16
N LYS A 287 -20.14 32.57 -27.07
CA LYS A 287 -20.33 33.67 -28.02
C LYS A 287 -20.21 33.16 -29.45
N ALA A 288 -21.22 33.48 -30.26
CA ALA A 288 -21.37 33.11 -31.66
C ALA A 288 -20.47 33.94 -32.61
N LYS A 289 -20.24 33.33 -33.78
CA LYS A 289 -19.38 33.71 -34.94
C LYS A 289 -19.73 35.07 -35.59
N PRO A 290 -18.88 35.50 -36.56
CA PRO A 290 -19.40 35.75 -37.90
C PRO A 290 -18.71 34.94 -39.02
N LYS A 291 -19.44 34.77 -40.12
CA LYS A 291 -19.16 33.98 -41.34
C LYS A 291 -18.14 34.66 -42.28
N LYS A 292 -17.40 33.86 -43.06
CA LYS A 292 -17.18 34.10 -44.51
C LYS A 292 -16.79 32.81 -45.25
N ALA A 293 -17.24 32.74 -46.51
CA ALA A 293 -17.33 31.56 -47.37
C ALA A 293 -16.16 31.41 -48.37
N LYS A 294 -15.96 30.17 -48.85
CA LYS A 294 -15.45 29.70 -50.17
C LYS A 294 -15.24 28.17 -49.99
N GLY A 295 -15.97 27.24 -50.63
CA GLY A 295 -15.92 26.90 -52.07
C GLY A 295 -14.52 26.35 -52.40
N LEU A 296 -14.27 25.14 -52.89
CA LEU A 296 -15.01 24.17 -53.70
C LEU A 296 -14.48 22.75 -53.41
N PHE A 297 -15.29 21.73 -53.70
CA PHE A 297 -14.84 20.36 -53.98
C PHE A 297 -14.00 20.30 -55.26
N SER A 298 -12.88 19.57 -55.20
CA SER A 298 -12.40 18.62 -56.22
C SER A 298 -11.61 17.54 -55.48
#